data_AF-A0A843GTZ0-F1
#
_entry.id   AF-A0A843GTZ0-F1
#
_cell.length_a   1.000
_cell.length_b   1.000
_cell.length_c   1.000
_cell.angle_alpha   90.00
_cell.angle_beta   90.00
_cell.angle_gamma   90.00
#
_symmetry.space_group_name_H-M   'P 1'
#
loop_
_entity.id
_entity.type
_entity.pdbx_description
1 polymer ?
#
loop_
_entity_poly.entity_id
_entity_poly.type
_entity_poly.pdbx_seq_one_letter_code
_entity_poly.pdbx_strand_id
1 'polypeptide(L)'
;MNIKETISQVLSPTNATYINGVSVRRDFSKAVLKAIYQGLVEKDGKGVNGKFVTEQEANDAGQVFVNRLKAHDQLGREHGSAKNGGAFNNNGYMSHTETVGIEILTYFDEPIIVPRVTQDRIDVDLAAGEIANYVSNINVALNGSSWAAKWMATFNADADKRNIKKLATATLLKDYIEANTLLDLGDMEHDIDSFPLDTRIATFKMGYRPTLVAAGVIIVGGANYGYDIVRKGTLDAQSDKRDLDTGFWGVIDNVEVHGLSNKSLMHAAYFCGLPKMEFVSDDKLVGWISSSYANARGFSTVEQVKIIDAHGGQGIEIQPLTKIGAVAWYPKGNVALTTVDSYDPIAELKTIFSGVASQLTFKLKGGASRYYSDNLAFSAISTSAFTVGGYAKDDGGTDHLKAGYYCVADAPLTTVAAFLAKVKANDTANAAFTIGSSASFSATQTAGKYVTACVIADDGTCTLVSKVIPS
;
A
#
# COMPACT_ATOMS: atom_id res chain seq x y z
N MET A 1 -35.50 41.54 -71.15
CA MET A 1 -36.37 40.73 -70.28
C MET A 1 -36.93 39.62 -71.15
N ASN A 2 -36.33 38.42 -71.11
CA ASN A 2 -36.90 37.26 -71.80
C ASN A 2 -36.32 35.96 -71.26
N ILE A 3 -37.23 35.01 -71.09
CA ILE A 3 -37.13 33.68 -70.50
C ILE A 3 -36.52 32.70 -71.52
N LYS A 4 -35.68 31.77 -71.06
CA LYS A 4 -35.43 30.44 -71.69
C LYS A 4 -35.13 29.47 -70.54
N GLU A 5 -36.07 28.61 -70.18
CA GLU A 5 -36.35 27.27 -70.73
C GLU A 5 -35.47 26.16 -70.13
N THR A 6 -36.12 25.01 -69.97
CA THR A 6 -35.86 23.91 -69.05
C THR A 6 -35.17 22.73 -69.77
N ILE A 7 -34.62 21.78 -68.98
CA ILE A 7 -34.50 20.32 -69.21
C ILE A 7 -33.08 19.72 -69.43
N SER A 8 -32.64 19.01 -68.37
CA SER A 8 -32.11 17.61 -68.29
C SER A 8 -30.77 17.14 -68.90
N GLN A 9 -29.96 16.57 -67.97
CA GLN A 9 -29.30 15.26 -67.98
C GLN A 9 -27.90 14.98 -68.62
N VAL A 10 -27.13 14.23 -67.79
CA VAL A 10 -26.09 13.18 -68.01
C VAL A 10 -24.60 13.52 -68.26
N LEU A 11 -23.76 12.86 -67.43
CA LEU A 11 -22.41 12.29 -67.63
C LEU A 11 -21.22 12.97 -66.91
N SER A 12 -20.71 12.28 -65.88
CA SER A 12 -19.31 12.31 -65.41
C SER A 12 -18.43 11.55 -66.43
N PRO A 13 -17.13 11.88 -66.65
CA PRO A 13 -16.08 11.24 -65.85
C PRO A 13 -14.77 12.06 -65.63
N THR A 14 -14.06 11.64 -64.56
CA THR A 14 -12.59 11.50 -64.39
C THR A 14 -11.76 12.57 -63.64
N ASN A 15 -11.16 12.08 -62.53
CA ASN A 15 -9.81 12.33 -61.99
C ASN A 15 -9.49 13.64 -61.26
N ALA A 16 -10.10 13.85 -60.08
CA ALA A 16 -9.49 14.64 -59.01
C ALA A 16 -9.25 13.79 -57.76
N THR A 17 -8.06 13.93 -57.19
CA THR A 17 -7.39 13.02 -56.25
C THR A 17 -8.10 12.86 -54.92
N TYR A 18 -8.33 11.59 -54.54
CA TYR A 18 -8.74 11.20 -53.20
C TYR A 18 -7.67 11.54 -52.17
N ILE A 19 -8.04 12.30 -51.14
CA ILE A 19 -7.16 12.54 -49.99
C ILE A 19 -7.42 11.46 -48.94
N ASN A 20 -6.44 10.59 -48.81
CA ASN A 20 -6.32 9.49 -47.87
C ASN A 20 -6.40 9.99 -46.40
N GLY A 21 -7.26 9.37 -45.59
CA GLY A 21 -7.49 9.67 -44.17
C GLY A 21 -6.29 9.44 -43.23
N VAL A 22 -5.10 9.14 -43.76
CA VAL A 22 -3.85 8.99 -42.99
C VAL A 22 -3.27 10.35 -42.58
N SER A 23 -3.43 11.42 -43.38
CA SER A 23 -2.82 12.72 -43.06
C SER A 23 -3.57 13.49 -41.97
N VAL A 24 -4.89 13.31 -41.85
CA VAL A 24 -5.71 13.91 -40.77
C VAL A 24 -5.57 13.10 -39.46
N ARG A 25 -5.33 11.78 -39.55
CA ARG A 25 -5.07 10.95 -38.36
C ARG A 25 -3.78 11.31 -37.63
N ARG A 26 -2.80 11.93 -38.30
CA ARG A 26 -1.55 12.35 -37.63
C ARG A 26 -1.76 13.49 -36.63
N ASP A 27 -2.79 14.32 -36.80
CA ASP A 27 -3.08 15.43 -35.88
C ASP A 27 -4.12 15.08 -34.80
N PHE A 28 -4.92 14.01 -34.97
CA PHE A 28 -5.79 13.49 -33.91
C PHE A 28 -5.06 12.55 -32.92
N SER A 29 -3.86 12.07 -33.26
CA SER A 29 -3.03 11.16 -32.43
C SER A 29 -2.33 11.85 -31.22
N LYS A 30 -2.78 13.03 -30.80
CA LYS A 30 -2.10 13.83 -29.76
C LYS A 30 -2.78 13.91 -28.39
N ALA A 31 -3.95 13.31 -28.16
CA ALA A 31 -4.76 13.74 -27.00
C ALA A 31 -5.40 12.65 -26.12
N VAL A 32 -4.87 11.43 -26.05
CA VAL A 32 -5.16 10.61 -24.85
C VAL A 32 -4.16 11.01 -23.77
N LEU A 33 -4.60 11.86 -22.85
CA LEU A 33 -3.84 12.23 -21.66
C LEU A 33 -3.75 10.98 -20.77
N LYS A 34 -2.62 10.29 -20.82
CA LYS A 34 -2.37 9.10 -20.01
C LYS A 34 -2.28 9.51 -18.54
N ALA A 35 -2.93 8.74 -17.67
CA ALA A 35 -2.76 8.94 -16.24
C ALA A 35 -1.32 8.53 -15.87
N ILE A 36 -0.60 9.46 -15.26
CA ILE A 36 0.77 9.23 -14.83
C ILE A 36 0.73 8.58 -13.45
N TYR A 37 1.24 7.35 -13.38
CA TYR A 37 1.38 6.61 -12.13
C TYR A 37 2.85 6.35 -11.83
N GLN A 38 3.13 6.08 -10.57
CA GLN A 38 4.45 5.64 -10.16
C GLN A 38 4.68 4.19 -10.59
N GLY A 39 5.85 3.91 -11.14
CA GLY A 39 6.28 2.53 -11.38
C GLY A 39 6.62 1.78 -10.09
N LEU A 40 7.23 0.61 -10.24
CA LEU A 40 7.52 -0.28 -9.12
C LEU A 40 8.67 0.26 -8.27
N VAL A 41 8.43 0.48 -6.98
CA VAL A 41 9.42 0.98 -6.02
C VAL A 41 10.32 -0.17 -5.55
N GLU A 42 9.71 -1.28 -5.14
CA GLU A 42 10.41 -2.45 -4.61
C GLU A 42 10.55 -3.52 -5.70
N LYS A 43 11.79 -3.72 -6.14
CA LYS A 43 12.17 -4.63 -7.22
C LYS A 43 12.67 -5.96 -6.67
N ASP A 44 12.69 -6.98 -7.52
CA ASP A 44 13.23 -8.29 -7.12
C ASP A 44 14.68 -8.17 -6.62
N GLY A 45 14.94 -8.72 -5.44
CA GLY A 45 16.22 -8.63 -4.75
C GLY A 45 16.45 -7.33 -3.96
N LYS A 46 15.56 -6.33 -4.07
CA LYS A 46 15.65 -5.02 -3.41
C LYS A 46 14.39 -4.73 -2.60
N GLY A 47 14.44 -5.00 -1.30
CA GLY A 47 13.32 -4.86 -0.37
C GLY A 47 12.26 -5.95 -0.41
N VAL A 48 12.08 -6.62 -1.56
CA VAL A 48 11.17 -7.76 -1.76
C VAL A 48 11.83 -8.78 -2.68
N ASN A 49 11.51 -10.06 -2.48
CA ASN A 49 11.96 -11.16 -3.33
C ASN A 49 10.79 -11.78 -4.10
N GLY A 50 10.91 -11.81 -5.43
CA GLY A 50 9.97 -12.45 -6.35
C GLY A 50 10.47 -13.80 -6.90
N LYS A 51 11.72 -14.19 -6.60
CA LYS A 51 12.34 -15.42 -7.16
C LYS A 51 11.65 -16.72 -6.76
N PHE A 52 10.89 -16.69 -5.66
CA PHE A 52 10.25 -17.87 -5.10
C PHE A 52 8.91 -18.22 -5.77
N VAL A 53 8.43 -17.36 -6.68
CA VAL A 53 7.14 -17.52 -7.32
C VAL A 53 7.31 -17.31 -8.81
N THR A 54 7.11 -18.36 -9.60
CA THR A 54 6.98 -18.20 -11.05
C THR A 54 5.60 -17.66 -11.40
N GLU A 55 5.48 -16.99 -12.55
CA GLU A 55 4.20 -16.43 -13.01
C GLU A 55 3.11 -17.50 -13.19
N GLN A 56 3.52 -18.71 -13.59
CA GLN A 56 2.66 -19.88 -13.74
C GLN A 56 2.20 -20.43 -12.39
N GLU A 57 3.10 -20.58 -11.42
CA GLU A 57 2.73 -21.01 -10.05
C GLU A 57 1.80 -20.00 -9.38
N ALA A 58 2.02 -18.70 -9.59
CA ALA A 58 1.12 -17.65 -9.12
C ALA A 58 -0.26 -17.71 -9.78
N ASN A 59 -0.39 -18.30 -10.97
CA ASN A 59 -1.69 -18.52 -11.59
C ASN A 59 -2.36 -19.79 -11.04
N ASP A 60 -1.61 -20.89 -10.92
CA ASP A 60 -2.17 -22.21 -10.65
C ASP A 60 -2.45 -22.44 -9.15
N ALA A 61 -1.78 -21.70 -8.25
CA ALA A 61 -1.88 -21.88 -6.81
C ALA A 61 -2.32 -20.60 -6.07
N GLY A 62 -3.23 -20.76 -5.10
CA GLY A 62 -3.60 -19.68 -4.17
C GLY A 62 -2.56 -19.42 -3.07
N GLN A 63 -1.64 -20.37 -2.85
CA GLN A 63 -0.53 -20.25 -1.91
C GLN A 63 0.70 -21.00 -2.41
N VAL A 64 1.87 -20.37 -2.35
CA VAL A 64 3.16 -20.97 -2.70
C VAL A 64 3.98 -21.18 -1.42
N PHE A 65 4.46 -22.40 -1.21
CA PHE A 65 5.30 -22.73 -0.04
C PHE A 65 6.77 -22.78 -0.42
N VAL A 66 7.61 -22.13 0.39
CA VAL A 66 9.06 -22.10 0.26
C VAL A 66 9.66 -22.84 1.44
N ASN A 67 10.43 -23.89 1.15
CA ASN A 67 11.19 -24.62 2.16
C ASN A 67 12.53 -23.94 2.37
N ARG A 68 12.82 -23.58 3.61
CA ARG A 68 14.08 -23.04 4.07
C ARG A 68 14.83 -24.12 4.86
N LEU A 69 16.14 -24.18 4.65
CA LEU A 69 17.06 -24.95 5.50
C LEU A 69 17.51 -24.06 6.66
N LYS A 70 17.43 -24.58 7.89
CA LYS A 70 17.96 -23.89 9.07
C LYS A 70 19.49 -23.94 9.08
N ALA A 71 20.12 -22.96 9.73
CA ALA A 71 21.57 -22.89 9.83
C ALA A 71 22.11 -24.06 10.66
N HIS A 72 23.38 -24.43 10.45
CA HIS A 72 24.03 -25.50 11.21
C HIS A 72 24.60 -24.97 12.52
N ASP A 73 24.11 -25.49 13.63
CA ASP A 73 24.48 -25.14 15.02
C ASP A 73 25.68 -25.97 15.53
N GLN A 74 26.54 -26.45 14.61
CA GLN A 74 27.66 -27.30 14.97
C GLN A 74 28.75 -26.51 15.70
N LEU A 75 29.14 -27.00 16.88
CA LEU A 75 30.26 -26.45 17.64
C LEU A 75 31.59 -27.09 17.22
N GLY A 76 32.65 -26.29 17.19
CA GLY A 76 34.01 -26.80 17.02
C GLY A 76 34.40 -27.78 18.13
N ARG A 77 35.14 -28.83 17.78
CA ARG A 77 35.63 -29.85 18.72
C ARG A 77 37.15 -29.86 18.78
N GLU A 78 37.70 -30.06 19.96
CA GLU A 78 39.14 -30.20 20.15
C GLU A 78 39.57 -31.66 19.94
N HIS A 79 40.52 -31.86 19.03
CA HIS A 79 41.08 -33.18 18.79
C HIS A 79 41.89 -33.64 20.02
N GLY A 80 41.58 -34.82 20.56
CA GLY A 80 42.22 -35.33 21.79
C GLY A 80 41.50 -34.97 23.10
N SER A 81 40.38 -34.25 23.07
CA SER A 81 39.56 -33.99 24.27
C SER A 81 38.91 -35.27 24.82
N ALA A 82 38.80 -35.35 26.15
CA ALA A 82 38.13 -36.45 26.85
C ALA A 82 36.65 -36.60 26.46
N LYS A 83 36.00 -35.53 25.99
CA LYS A 83 34.62 -35.54 25.50
C LYS A 83 34.60 -35.19 24.01
N ASN A 84 34.18 -36.13 23.18
CA ASN A 84 34.05 -35.98 21.72
C ASN A 84 35.34 -35.59 20.96
N GLY A 85 36.51 -36.01 21.47
CA GLY A 85 37.82 -35.74 20.87
C GLY A 85 38.39 -36.83 19.96
N GLY A 86 37.61 -37.86 19.63
CA GLY A 86 38.03 -38.96 18.74
C GLY A 86 38.20 -38.54 17.28
N ALA A 87 38.58 -39.47 16.39
CA ALA A 87 38.71 -39.16 14.96
C ALA A 87 37.36 -38.76 14.32
N PHE A 88 36.28 -39.41 14.74
CA PHE A 88 34.91 -39.12 14.29
C PHE A 88 34.10 -38.44 15.39
N ASN A 89 33.13 -37.63 14.97
CA ASN A 89 32.18 -36.99 15.87
C ASN A 89 31.08 -37.99 16.23
N ASN A 90 30.78 -38.15 17.52
CA ASN A 90 29.71 -39.03 18.00
C ASN A 90 28.34 -38.34 18.06
N ASN A 91 28.29 -37.02 17.88
CA ASN A 91 27.06 -36.23 17.83
C ASN A 91 26.79 -35.83 16.36
N GLY A 92 26.00 -36.64 15.66
CA GLY A 92 25.54 -36.31 14.31
C GLY A 92 24.55 -35.13 14.33
N TYR A 93 24.68 -34.21 13.38
CA TYR A 93 23.71 -33.13 13.16
C TYR A 93 22.63 -33.60 12.19
N MET A 94 21.36 -33.37 12.54
CA MET A 94 20.22 -33.61 11.65
C MET A 94 19.81 -32.29 11.01
N SER A 95 19.60 -32.29 9.69
CA SER A 95 19.09 -31.10 8.99
C SER A 95 17.66 -30.81 9.42
N HIS A 96 17.38 -29.54 9.73
CA HIS A 96 16.04 -29.04 10.03
C HIS A 96 15.56 -28.12 8.91
N THR A 97 14.29 -28.27 8.53
CA THR A 97 13.62 -27.43 7.53
C THR A 97 12.46 -26.67 8.14
N GLU A 98 12.25 -25.45 7.66
CA GLU A 98 11.09 -24.62 7.97
C GLU A 98 10.37 -24.26 6.67
N THR A 99 9.05 -24.17 6.69
CA THR A 99 8.24 -23.84 5.51
C THR A 99 7.53 -22.52 5.72
N VAL A 100 7.74 -21.57 4.82
CA VAL A 100 7.04 -20.27 4.80
C VAL A 100 6.15 -20.18 3.56
N GLY A 101 4.99 -19.53 3.68
CA GLY A 101 4.00 -19.42 2.61
C GLY A 101 3.91 -18.01 2.02
N ILE A 102 3.55 -17.91 0.75
CA ILE A 102 3.15 -16.68 0.06
C ILE A 102 1.72 -16.86 -0.40
N GLU A 103 0.80 -16.08 0.14
CA GLU A 103 -0.62 -16.11 -0.23
C GLU A 103 -0.87 -15.19 -1.42
N ILE A 104 -1.40 -15.73 -2.52
CA ILE A 104 -1.67 -15.02 -3.80
C ILE A 104 -3.17 -15.10 -4.07
N LEU A 105 -3.94 -14.48 -3.17
CA LEU A 105 -5.40 -14.60 -3.13
C LEU A 105 -6.12 -13.33 -3.60
N THR A 106 -5.41 -12.25 -3.93
CA THR A 106 -6.04 -11.00 -4.36
C THR A 106 -6.12 -10.96 -5.87
N TYR A 107 -7.32 -10.70 -6.37
CA TYR A 107 -7.63 -10.61 -7.80
C TYR A 107 -7.94 -9.15 -8.18
N PHE A 108 -7.49 -8.74 -9.36
CA PHE A 108 -7.94 -7.54 -10.05
C PHE A 108 -8.65 -7.95 -11.34
N ASP A 109 -9.97 -8.05 -11.26
CA ASP A 109 -10.84 -8.59 -12.31
C ASP A 109 -12.01 -7.66 -12.70
N GLU A 110 -11.99 -6.40 -12.23
CA GLU A 110 -13.01 -5.43 -12.59
C GLU A 110 -13.03 -5.17 -14.11
N PRO A 111 -14.17 -5.37 -14.80
CA PRO A 111 -14.27 -5.18 -16.23
C PRO A 111 -14.21 -3.69 -16.61
N ILE A 112 -13.36 -3.35 -17.58
CA ILE A 112 -13.27 -2.01 -18.15
C ILE A 112 -14.17 -1.96 -19.38
N ILE A 113 -15.27 -1.22 -19.28
CA ILE A 113 -16.25 -1.07 -20.36
C ILE A 113 -15.90 0.16 -21.19
N VAL A 114 -15.64 -0.02 -22.49
CA VAL A 114 -15.44 1.07 -23.45
C VAL A 114 -16.73 1.21 -24.28
N PRO A 115 -17.58 2.22 -23.97
CA PRO A 115 -18.86 2.38 -24.65
C PRO A 115 -18.66 2.84 -26.10
N ARG A 116 -19.49 2.34 -27.01
CA ARG A 116 -19.59 2.85 -28.39
C ARG A 116 -20.94 3.54 -28.55
N VAL A 117 -20.94 4.80 -29.02
CA VAL A 117 -22.19 5.52 -29.33
C VAL A 117 -22.30 5.93 -30.82
N THR A 118 -21.19 6.03 -31.57
CA THR A 118 -21.25 6.52 -32.98
C THR A 118 -20.17 6.01 -33.94
N GLN A 119 -19.27 5.11 -33.54
CA GLN A 119 -18.16 4.68 -34.40
C GLN A 119 -18.00 3.15 -34.45
N ASP A 120 -18.00 2.63 -35.67
CA ASP A 120 -17.86 1.20 -35.99
C ASP A 120 -16.40 0.69 -35.85
N ARG A 121 -15.48 1.54 -35.38
CA ARG A 121 -14.05 1.24 -35.20
C ARG A 121 -13.60 1.69 -33.80
N ILE A 122 -12.87 0.82 -33.10
CA ILE A 122 -12.14 1.20 -31.87
C ILE A 122 -10.87 1.92 -32.27
N ASP A 123 -10.58 3.03 -31.60
CA ASP A 123 -9.25 3.62 -31.66
C ASP A 123 -8.28 2.73 -30.87
N VAL A 124 -7.31 2.14 -31.56
CA VAL A 124 -6.29 1.26 -30.96
C VAL A 124 -5.54 2.01 -29.85
N ASP A 125 -5.40 3.33 -29.98
CA ASP A 125 -4.73 4.17 -29.00
C ASP A 125 -5.54 4.33 -27.70
N LEU A 126 -6.88 4.31 -27.76
CA LEU A 126 -7.74 4.36 -26.57
C LEU A 126 -7.65 3.04 -25.80
N ALA A 127 -7.77 1.91 -26.50
CA ALA A 127 -7.65 0.59 -25.88
C ALA A 127 -6.24 0.38 -25.28
N ALA A 128 -5.18 0.77 -26.00
CA ALA A 128 -3.82 0.72 -25.48
C ALA A 128 -3.60 1.67 -24.29
N GLY A 129 -4.24 2.84 -24.29
CA GLY A 129 -4.23 3.80 -23.20
C GLY A 129 -4.84 3.23 -21.92
N GLU A 130 -6.00 2.60 -22.02
CA GLU A 130 -6.67 1.99 -20.86
C GLU A 130 -5.91 0.78 -20.30
N ILE A 131 -5.35 -0.07 -21.17
CA ILE A 131 -4.48 -1.17 -20.73
C ILE A 131 -3.23 -0.63 -20.02
N ALA A 132 -2.61 0.43 -20.53
CA ALA A 132 -1.46 1.06 -19.88
C ALA A 132 -1.83 1.67 -18.51
N ASN A 133 -3.01 2.30 -18.40
CA ASN A 133 -3.53 2.79 -17.13
C ASN A 133 -3.77 1.64 -16.13
N TYR A 134 -4.31 0.51 -16.60
CA TYR A 134 -4.54 -0.68 -15.78
C TYR A 134 -3.24 -1.28 -15.23
N VAL A 135 -2.24 -1.52 -16.09
CA VAL A 135 -0.91 -2.01 -15.67
C VAL A 135 -0.25 -1.06 -14.68
N SER A 136 -0.40 0.24 -14.92
CA SER A 136 0.12 1.27 -14.03
C SER A 136 -0.58 1.28 -12.66
N ASN A 137 -1.89 1.03 -12.62
CA ASN A 137 -2.64 0.88 -11.37
C ASN A 137 -2.21 -0.38 -10.60
N ILE A 138 -1.91 -1.48 -11.30
CA ILE A 138 -1.36 -2.70 -10.69
C ILE A 138 -0.02 -2.39 -9.99
N ASN A 139 0.88 -1.63 -10.61
CA ASN A 139 2.16 -1.26 -9.98
C ASN A 139 1.94 -0.49 -8.67
N VAL A 140 1.00 0.45 -8.68
CA VAL A 140 0.62 1.21 -7.49
C VAL A 140 0.03 0.32 -6.40
N ALA A 141 -0.79 -0.66 -6.77
CA ALA A 141 -1.37 -1.64 -5.86
C ALA A 141 -0.34 -2.66 -5.33
N LEU A 142 0.64 -3.08 -6.14
CA LEU A 142 1.77 -3.93 -5.73
C LEU A 142 2.66 -3.21 -4.72
N ASN A 143 2.97 -1.93 -4.96
CA ASN A 143 3.68 -1.10 -4.00
C ASN A 143 2.88 -0.96 -2.70
N GLY A 144 1.57 -0.75 -2.79
CA GLY A 144 0.68 -0.62 -1.62
C GLY A 144 0.55 -1.92 -0.81
N SER A 145 0.39 -3.06 -1.47
CA SER A 145 0.31 -4.38 -0.81
C SER A 145 1.62 -4.77 -0.13
N SER A 146 2.77 -4.46 -0.74
CA SER A 146 4.08 -4.71 -0.13
C SER A 146 4.27 -3.87 1.15
N TRP A 147 3.87 -2.60 1.11
CA TRP A 147 3.88 -1.73 2.29
C TRP A 147 2.92 -2.22 3.38
N ALA A 148 1.71 -2.62 3.00
CA ALA A 148 0.71 -3.15 3.91
C ALA A 148 1.17 -4.44 4.59
N ALA A 149 1.79 -5.36 3.84
CA ALA A 149 2.34 -6.60 4.39
C ALA A 149 3.39 -6.32 5.48
N LYS A 150 4.28 -5.36 5.26
CA LYS A 150 5.30 -4.93 6.23
C LYS A 150 4.68 -4.31 7.48
N TRP A 151 3.70 -3.42 7.29
CA TRP A 151 2.97 -2.80 8.39
C TRP A 151 2.25 -3.85 9.24
N MET A 152 1.48 -4.75 8.60
CA MET A 152 0.75 -5.81 9.29
C MET A 152 1.70 -6.74 10.04
N ALA A 153 2.79 -7.20 9.43
CA ALA A 153 3.74 -8.10 10.09
C ALA A 153 4.44 -7.44 11.29
N THR A 154 4.82 -6.16 11.16
CA THR A 154 5.52 -5.43 12.23
C THR A 154 4.62 -5.13 13.43
N PHE A 155 3.38 -4.66 13.20
CA PHE A 155 2.49 -4.25 14.28
C PHE A 155 1.63 -5.39 14.85
N ASN A 156 1.47 -6.50 14.13
CA ASN A 156 0.89 -7.72 14.72
C ASN A 156 1.89 -8.55 15.52
N ALA A 157 3.20 -8.39 15.26
CA ALA A 157 4.23 -9.06 16.03
C ALA A 157 4.33 -8.50 17.45
N ASP A 158 4.79 -9.36 18.37
CA ASP A 158 5.07 -8.97 19.75
C ASP A 158 6.13 -7.85 19.81
N ALA A 159 6.10 -7.06 20.88
CA ALA A 159 6.89 -5.84 20.98
C ALA A 159 8.42 -6.07 20.91
N ASP A 160 8.88 -7.25 21.31
CA ASP A 160 10.27 -7.73 21.27
C ASP A 160 10.68 -8.31 19.90
N LYS A 161 9.70 -8.63 19.05
CA LYS A 161 9.89 -9.25 17.73
C LYS A 161 9.83 -8.27 16.57
N ARG A 162 9.68 -6.98 16.84
CA ARG A 162 9.53 -5.93 15.83
C ARG A 162 10.61 -4.86 15.96
N ASN A 163 11.00 -4.30 14.82
CA ASN A 163 11.93 -3.18 14.77
C ASN A 163 11.19 -1.88 14.45
N ILE A 164 11.19 -0.94 15.40
CA ILE A 164 10.63 0.41 15.25
C ILE A 164 11.67 1.40 15.71
N LYS A 165 11.94 2.43 14.90
CA LYS A 165 12.91 3.47 15.19
C LYS A 165 12.32 4.85 14.96
N LYS A 166 12.46 5.71 15.97
CA LYS A 166 12.16 7.13 15.85
C LYS A 166 13.25 7.87 15.08
N LEU A 167 12.84 8.68 14.12
CA LEU A 167 13.67 9.66 13.42
C LEU A 167 13.42 11.04 14.03
N ALA A 168 14.35 11.54 14.82
CA ALA A 168 14.28 12.90 15.33
C ALA A 168 14.95 13.86 14.34
N THR A 169 14.32 15.02 14.09
CA THR A 169 14.83 16.01 13.11
C THR A 169 16.27 16.45 13.40
N ALA A 170 16.67 16.52 14.67
CA ALA A 170 18.01 16.92 15.08
C ALA A 170 19.09 15.84 14.87
N THR A 171 18.70 14.56 14.82
CA THR A 171 19.62 13.40 14.77
C THR A 171 19.30 12.45 13.62
N LEU A 172 18.61 12.94 12.59
CA LEU A 172 18.01 12.13 11.53
C LEU A 172 18.97 11.14 10.87
N LEU A 173 20.19 11.57 10.53
CA LEU A 173 21.20 10.69 9.92
C LEU A 173 21.66 9.59 10.91
N LYS A 174 21.92 9.95 12.17
CA LYS A 174 22.31 9.00 13.20
C LYS A 174 21.20 7.97 13.43
N ASP A 175 19.96 8.44 13.56
CA ASP A 175 18.80 7.58 13.78
C ASP A 175 18.56 6.64 12.60
N TYR A 176 18.83 7.09 11.37
CA TYR A 176 18.77 6.27 10.16
C TYR A 176 19.86 5.18 10.13
N ILE A 177 21.11 5.51 10.47
CA ILE A 177 22.20 4.52 10.58
C ILE A 177 21.90 3.50 11.68
N GLU A 178 21.36 3.95 12.81
CA GLU A 178 20.93 3.05 13.89
C GLU A 178 19.76 2.14 13.44
N ALA A 179 18.84 2.64 12.59
CA ALA A 179 17.82 1.81 11.98
C ALA A 179 18.43 0.73 11.06
N ASN A 180 19.44 1.05 10.26
CA ASN A 180 20.19 0.05 9.49
C ASN A 180 20.89 -0.97 10.40
N THR A 181 21.46 -0.51 11.51
CA THR A 181 22.14 -1.40 12.47
C THR A 181 21.18 -2.45 13.06
N LEU A 182 19.89 -2.11 13.24
CA LEU A 182 18.89 -3.11 13.66
C LEU A 182 18.71 -4.26 12.65
N LEU A 183 18.94 -4.01 11.36
CA LEU A 183 18.94 -5.05 10.33
C LEU A 183 20.28 -5.81 10.27
N ASP A 184 21.39 -5.18 10.69
CA ASP A 184 22.67 -5.84 10.86
C ASP A 184 22.68 -6.83 12.03
N LEU A 185 21.87 -6.58 13.07
CA LEU A 185 21.66 -7.50 14.19
C LEU A 185 20.88 -8.78 13.80
N GLY A 186 20.33 -8.84 12.59
CA GLY A 186 19.63 -10.00 12.07
C GLY A 186 18.39 -10.41 12.87
N ASP A 187 18.08 -11.70 12.81
CA ASP A 187 17.02 -12.32 13.61
C ASP A 187 17.46 -13.70 14.12
N MET A 188 17.93 -13.71 15.36
CA MET A 188 18.41 -14.91 16.04
C MET A 188 17.34 -15.99 16.21
N GLU A 189 16.05 -15.63 16.31
CA GLU A 189 14.97 -16.62 16.48
C GLU A 189 14.80 -17.48 15.22
N HIS A 190 15.06 -16.90 14.06
CA HIS A 190 14.96 -17.56 12.76
C HIS A 190 16.34 -17.90 12.19
N ASP A 191 17.41 -17.96 13.00
CA ASP A 191 18.78 -18.28 12.56
C ASP A 191 19.27 -17.39 11.40
N ILE A 192 18.93 -16.09 11.43
CA ILE A 192 19.39 -15.09 10.46
C ILE A 192 20.46 -14.25 11.14
N ASP A 193 21.70 -14.35 10.68
CA ASP A 193 22.84 -13.63 11.25
C ASP A 193 22.78 -12.12 10.95
N SER A 194 22.52 -11.77 9.70
CA SER A 194 22.33 -10.37 9.28
C SER A 194 21.51 -10.30 8.00
N PHE A 195 20.82 -9.18 7.79
CA PHE A 195 20.17 -8.90 6.51
C PHE A 195 21.11 -8.12 5.58
N PRO A 196 21.55 -8.65 4.43
CA PRO A 196 22.58 -7.99 3.61
C PRO A 196 22.20 -6.57 3.15
N LEU A 197 23.13 -5.62 3.28
CA LEU A 197 22.98 -4.22 2.86
C LEU A 197 22.53 -4.07 1.40
N ASP A 198 23.10 -4.88 0.50
CA ASP A 198 22.81 -4.82 -0.94
C ASP A 198 21.34 -5.07 -1.27
N THR A 199 20.63 -5.76 -0.39
CA THR A 199 19.21 -6.12 -0.57
C THR A 199 18.24 -5.17 0.11
N ARG A 200 18.75 -4.18 0.84
CA ARG A 200 17.94 -3.21 1.57
C ARG A 200 17.43 -2.11 0.65
N ILE A 201 16.24 -1.62 0.96
CA ILE A 201 15.65 -0.42 0.37
C ILE A 201 14.98 0.38 1.46
N ALA A 202 15.11 1.70 1.39
CA ALA A 202 14.41 2.62 2.27
C ALA A 202 13.26 3.29 1.50
N THR A 203 12.04 3.18 2.01
CA THR A 203 10.83 3.75 1.41
C THR A 203 10.23 4.78 2.35
N PHE A 204 10.04 6.00 1.86
CA PHE A 204 9.54 7.15 2.61
C PHE A 204 8.24 7.68 2.00
N LYS A 205 7.40 8.32 2.81
CA LYS A 205 6.28 9.11 2.30
C LYS A 205 6.81 10.29 1.47
N MET A 206 6.20 10.58 0.33
CA MET A 206 6.64 11.67 -0.57
C MET A 206 6.75 13.04 0.12
N GLY A 207 5.86 13.31 1.10
CA GLY A 207 5.87 14.55 1.88
C GLY A 207 7.09 14.75 2.80
N TYR A 208 7.85 13.69 3.09
CA TYR A 208 9.01 13.75 3.99
C TYR A 208 10.31 14.19 3.29
N ARG A 209 10.31 14.24 1.95
CA ARG A 209 11.49 14.64 1.16
C ARG A 209 12.08 16.00 1.56
N PRO A 210 11.30 17.09 1.75
CA PRO A 210 11.86 18.37 2.16
C PRO A 210 12.60 18.30 3.49
N THR A 211 12.11 17.50 4.45
CA THR A 211 12.77 17.29 5.74
C THR A 211 14.11 16.56 5.57
N LEU A 212 14.18 15.53 4.70
CA LEU A 212 15.44 14.84 4.41
C LEU A 212 16.48 15.74 3.77
N VAL A 213 16.05 16.60 2.83
CA VAL A 213 16.95 17.55 2.14
C VAL A 213 17.38 18.68 3.08
N ALA A 214 16.45 19.22 3.90
CA ALA A 214 16.71 20.34 4.79
C ALA A 214 17.51 19.95 6.04
N ALA A 215 17.33 18.73 6.56
CA ALA A 215 18.05 18.23 7.73
C ALA A 215 19.53 17.97 7.46
N GLY A 216 20.00 18.12 6.22
CA GLY A 216 21.42 18.04 5.93
C GLY A 216 22.03 16.69 6.27
N VAL A 217 21.40 15.60 5.82
CA VAL A 217 22.10 14.29 5.67
C VAL A 217 23.32 14.41 4.72
N ILE A 218 23.52 15.61 4.15
CA ILE A 218 24.55 16.04 3.23
C ILE A 218 25.62 16.83 4.03
N ILE A 219 26.57 16.12 4.64
CA ILE A 219 27.95 16.63 4.70
C ILE A 219 28.80 15.66 3.89
N VAL A 220 28.65 15.74 2.57
CA VAL A 220 29.65 15.19 1.65
C VAL A 220 30.67 16.30 1.42
N GLY A 221 31.91 16.08 1.85
CA GLY A 221 32.98 17.07 1.77
C GLY A 221 33.15 17.62 0.35
N GLY A 222 33.02 18.94 0.21
CA GLY A 222 33.29 19.69 -1.01
C GLY A 222 32.10 20.54 -1.46
N ALA A 223 32.28 21.86 -1.50
CA ALA A 223 31.23 22.82 -1.88
C ALA A 223 30.57 22.47 -3.24
N ASN A 224 31.34 21.93 -4.20
CA ASN A 224 30.84 21.56 -5.52
C ASN A 224 29.81 20.43 -5.51
N TYR A 225 29.97 19.43 -4.63
CA TYR A 225 29.02 18.32 -4.51
C TYR A 225 27.73 18.76 -3.83
N GLY A 226 27.81 19.68 -2.85
CA GLY A 226 26.63 20.32 -2.25
C GLY A 226 25.80 21.10 -3.27
N TYR A 227 26.46 21.87 -4.16
CA TYR A 227 25.75 22.58 -5.23
C TYR A 227 25.10 21.64 -6.25
N ASP A 228 25.74 20.50 -6.58
CA ASP A 228 25.18 19.54 -7.53
C ASP A 228 23.95 18.81 -6.96
N ILE A 229 23.99 18.47 -5.67
CA ILE A 229 22.85 17.90 -4.92
C ILE A 229 21.68 18.89 -4.89
N VAL A 230 21.92 20.16 -4.57
CA VAL A 230 20.88 21.19 -4.55
C VAL A 230 20.32 21.45 -5.95
N ARG A 231 21.18 21.44 -6.98
CA ARG A 231 20.78 21.64 -8.39
C ARG A 231 19.94 20.48 -8.92
N LYS A 232 20.30 19.23 -8.61
CA LYS A 232 19.61 18.02 -9.05
C LYS A 232 18.42 17.65 -8.16
N GLY A 233 18.40 18.16 -6.92
CA GLY A 233 17.37 17.86 -5.93
C GLY A 233 17.38 16.39 -5.48
N THR A 234 18.52 15.72 -5.55
CA THR A 234 18.75 14.34 -5.10
C THR A 234 19.26 14.32 -3.65
N LEU A 235 19.47 13.13 -3.09
CA LEU A 235 20.08 12.94 -1.76
C LEU A 235 21.59 12.66 -1.86
N ASP A 236 22.11 12.43 -3.06
CA ASP A 236 23.51 12.16 -3.38
C ASP A 236 23.92 12.89 -4.67
N ALA A 237 25.19 13.29 -4.78
CA ALA A 237 25.70 14.18 -5.82
C ALA A 237 25.83 13.50 -7.20
N GLN A 238 26.05 12.19 -7.22
CA GLN A 238 26.26 11.43 -8.47
C GLN A 238 24.98 10.80 -9.02
N SER A 239 23.91 10.80 -8.23
CA SER A 239 22.64 10.19 -8.57
C SER A 239 21.74 11.14 -9.37
N ASP A 240 20.99 10.60 -10.33
CA ASP A 240 19.90 11.29 -11.02
C ASP A 240 18.54 10.85 -10.46
N LYS A 241 17.62 11.80 -10.30
CA LYS A 241 16.29 11.57 -9.73
C LYS A 241 15.40 10.79 -10.70
N ARG A 242 14.72 9.75 -10.21
CA ARG A 242 13.76 8.96 -11.01
C ARG A 242 12.42 8.83 -10.29
N ASP A 243 11.74 9.96 -10.11
CA ASP A 243 10.47 10.03 -9.38
C ASP A 243 9.36 9.19 -10.02
N LEU A 244 9.23 9.30 -11.35
CA LEU A 244 8.14 8.66 -12.08
C LEU A 244 8.28 7.13 -12.10
N ASP A 245 9.49 6.67 -12.44
CA ASP A 245 9.72 5.26 -12.71
C ASP A 245 9.78 4.43 -11.44
N THR A 246 10.43 4.96 -10.39
CA THR A 246 10.75 4.17 -9.18
C THR A 246 10.63 4.97 -7.89
N GLY A 247 10.36 6.28 -7.95
CA GLY A 247 10.42 7.15 -6.78
C GLY A 247 11.83 7.41 -6.24
N PHE A 248 12.88 7.07 -6.97
CA PHE A 248 14.25 7.12 -6.46
C PHE A 248 14.75 8.55 -6.20
N TRP A 249 15.27 8.79 -5.00
CA TRP A 249 15.77 10.09 -4.54
C TRP A 249 17.29 10.13 -4.34
N GLY A 250 17.94 8.98 -4.15
CA GLY A 250 19.38 8.88 -3.94
C GLY A 250 19.74 7.71 -3.02
N VAL A 251 20.95 7.73 -2.47
CA VAL A 251 21.49 6.69 -1.60
C VAL A 251 21.93 7.29 -0.27
N ILE A 252 21.57 6.66 0.85
CA ILE A 252 22.05 6.99 2.20
C ILE A 252 22.57 5.71 2.83
N ASP A 253 23.80 5.72 3.35
CA ASP A 253 24.42 4.55 4.00
C ASP A 253 24.42 3.29 3.11
N ASN A 254 24.73 3.49 1.82
CA ASN A 254 24.68 2.45 0.77
C ASN A 254 23.30 1.79 0.56
N VAL A 255 22.22 2.39 1.07
CA VAL A 255 20.84 1.94 0.87
C VAL A 255 20.09 2.91 -0.05
N GLU A 256 19.41 2.36 -1.05
CA GLU A 256 18.61 3.14 -2.01
C GLU A 256 17.36 3.72 -1.33
N VAL A 257 17.13 5.02 -1.52
CA VAL A 257 16.03 5.76 -0.89
C VAL A 257 14.99 6.12 -1.95
N HIS A 258 13.74 5.72 -1.68
CA HIS A 258 12.61 5.91 -2.58
C HIS A 258 11.43 6.59 -1.88
N GLY A 259 10.75 7.47 -2.60
CA GLY A 259 9.48 8.03 -2.19
C GLY A 259 8.30 7.19 -2.68
N LEU A 260 7.32 6.94 -1.82
CA LEU A 260 6.10 6.21 -2.17
C LEU A 260 4.93 7.15 -2.45
N SER A 261 4.30 7.02 -3.62
CA SER A 261 3.19 7.89 -4.02
C SER A 261 1.99 7.81 -3.07
N ASN A 262 1.25 8.91 -2.96
CA ASN A 262 0.05 8.96 -2.11
C ASN A 262 -0.99 7.92 -2.54
N LYS A 263 -1.13 7.63 -3.84
CA LYS A 263 -2.03 6.57 -4.31
C LYS A 263 -1.59 5.20 -3.77
N SER A 264 -0.30 4.87 -3.81
CA SER A 264 0.21 3.61 -3.26
C SER A 264 -0.03 3.51 -1.75
N LEU A 265 0.13 4.62 -1.00
CA LEU A 265 -0.19 4.69 0.42
C LEU A 265 -1.69 4.51 0.70
N MET A 266 -2.56 5.04 -0.15
CA MET A 266 -4.01 4.84 -0.05
C MET A 266 -4.37 3.37 -0.26
N HIS A 267 -3.78 2.70 -1.25
CA HIS A 267 -3.97 1.26 -1.43
C HIS A 267 -3.43 0.48 -0.24
N ALA A 268 -2.27 0.84 0.31
CA ALA A 268 -1.73 0.22 1.51
C ALA A 268 -2.69 0.31 2.70
N ALA A 269 -3.32 1.47 2.92
CA ALA A 269 -4.31 1.67 3.98
C ALA A 269 -5.52 0.74 3.77
N TYR A 270 -6.03 0.65 2.54
CA TYR A 270 -7.12 -0.26 2.21
C TYR A 270 -6.78 -1.73 2.46
N PHE A 271 -5.58 -2.17 2.06
CA PHE A 271 -5.10 -3.52 2.32
C PHE A 271 -4.94 -3.83 3.81
N CYS A 272 -4.74 -2.82 4.66
CA CYS A 272 -4.69 -2.96 6.14
C CYS A 272 -6.07 -2.86 6.81
N GLY A 273 -7.14 -2.54 6.08
CA GLY A 273 -8.47 -2.31 6.67
C GLY A 273 -8.59 -0.93 7.34
N LEU A 274 -7.75 0.04 6.98
CA LEU A 274 -7.74 1.38 7.55
C LEU A 274 -8.37 2.40 6.58
N PRO A 275 -8.87 3.55 7.08
CA PRO A 275 -9.36 4.62 6.22
C PRO A 275 -8.34 5.03 5.16
N LYS A 276 -8.80 5.33 3.94
CA LYS A 276 -7.94 5.60 2.77
C LYS A 276 -6.83 6.63 3.00
N MET A 277 -7.09 7.62 3.85
CA MET A 277 -6.15 8.70 4.13
C MET A 277 -5.19 8.40 5.29
N GLU A 278 -5.30 7.24 5.94
CA GLU A 278 -4.52 6.90 7.14
C GLU A 278 -3.04 7.13 6.93
N PHE A 279 -2.42 6.44 5.98
CA PHE A 279 -0.99 6.56 5.76
C PHE A 279 -0.59 7.84 5.02
N VAL A 280 -1.51 8.55 4.39
CA VAL A 280 -1.21 9.83 3.72
C VAL A 280 -1.16 10.97 4.73
N SER A 281 -2.07 10.97 5.72
CA SER A 281 -2.24 12.05 6.68
C SER A 281 -1.67 11.75 8.08
N ASP A 282 -1.26 10.51 8.36
CA ASP A 282 -0.58 10.18 9.61
C ASP A 282 0.88 10.65 9.58
N ASP A 283 1.22 11.63 10.41
CA ASP A 283 2.59 12.14 10.56
C ASP A 283 3.47 11.26 11.46
N LYS A 284 2.90 10.26 12.15
CA LYS A 284 3.64 9.40 13.08
C LYS A 284 4.50 8.37 12.35
N LEU A 285 3.96 7.71 11.32
CA LEU A 285 4.71 6.79 10.47
C LEU A 285 5.34 7.56 9.31
N VAL A 286 6.65 7.40 9.08
CA VAL A 286 7.40 8.16 8.07
C VAL A 286 7.81 7.28 6.89
N GLY A 287 8.19 6.04 7.17
CA GLY A 287 8.82 5.17 6.19
C GLY A 287 9.21 3.80 6.74
N TRP A 288 9.93 3.05 5.93
CA TRP A 288 10.50 1.75 6.28
C TRP A 288 11.91 1.61 5.72
N ILE A 289 12.76 0.85 6.42
CA ILE A 289 13.92 0.19 5.81
C ILE A 289 13.62 -1.30 5.77
N SER A 290 13.74 -1.92 4.61
CA SER A 290 13.32 -3.32 4.41
C SER A 290 14.32 -4.12 3.61
N SER A 291 14.50 -5.39 3.97
CA SER A 291 15.35 -6.35 3.25
C SER A 291 14.52 -7.26 2.34
N SER A 292 15.06 -7.65 1.17
CA SER A 292 14.39 -8.61 0.28
C SER A 292 14.32 -10.03 0.86
N TYR A 293 15.20 -10.40 1.79
CA TYR A 293 15.16 -11.73 2.42
C TYR A 293 14.01 -11.89 3.41
N ALA A 294 13.42 -10.79 3.86
CA ALA A 294 12.33 -10.79 4.83
C ALA A 294 10.94 -10.72 4.18
N ASN A 295 10.87 -10.27 2.92
CA ASN A 295 9.62 -9.96 2.26
C ASN A 295 9.55 -10.66 0.91
N ALA A 296 8.40 -11.23 0.60
CA ALA A 296 8.15 -11.90 -0.67
C ALA A 296 6.87 -11.37 -1.34
N ARG A 297 6.84 -11.45 -2.66
CA ARG A 297 5.69 -11.05 -3.47
C ARG A 297 5.53 -11.96 -4.67
N GLY A 298 4.30 -12.36 -4.93
CA GLY A 298 3.88 -13.05 -6.14
C GLY A 298 2.98 -12.15 -6.98
N PHE A 299 3.12 -12.22 -8.31
CA PHE A 299 2.18 -11.63 -9.24
C PHE A 299 2.04 -12.53 -10.48
N SER A 300 0.86 -12.56 -11.07
CA SER A 300 0.59 -13.30 -12.31
C SER A 300 -0.25 -12.48 -13.27
N THR A 301 0.15 -12.47 -14.54
CA THR A 301 -0.56 -11.82 -15.67
C THR A 301 -0.80 -12.80 -16.84
N VAL A 302 -0.65 -14.10 -16.60
CA VAL A 302 -0.59 -15.15 -17.65
C VAL A 302 -1.89 -15.22 -18.49
N GLU A 303 -3.05 -14.99 -17.87
CA GLU A 303 -4.31 -14.85 -18.60
C GLU A 303 -4.43 -13.41 -19.12
N GLN A 304 -3.79 -13.20 -20.28
CA GLN A 304 -3.82 -11.95 -21.04
C GLN A 304 -5.27 -11.50 -21.24
N VAL A 305 -5.63 -10.43 -20.52
CA VAL A 305 -6.81 -9.57 -20.69
C VAL A 305 -7.77 -10.04 -21.79
N LYS A 306 -8.89 -10.64 -21.39
CA LYS A 306 -9.90 -11.11 -22.33
C LYS A 306 -10.72 -9.92 -22.82
N ILE A 307 -10.88 -9.79 -24.13
CA ILE A 307 -11.75 -8.75 -24.71
C ILE A 307 -13.00 -9.44 -25.22
N ILE A 308 -14.16 -9.03 -24.72
CA ILE A 308 -15.48 -9.50 -25.16
C ILE A 308 -16.34 -8.32 -25.60
N ASP A 309 -17.45 -8.62 -26.26
CA ASP A 309 -18.48 -7.62 -26.51
C ASP A 309 -19.16 -7.25 -25.17
N ALA A 310 -19.43 -5.96 -24.97
CA ALA A 310 -19.98 -5.48 -23.69
C ALA A 310 -21.37 -6.08 -23.43
N HIS A 311 -21.58 -6.63 -22.23
CA HIS A 311 -22.86 -7.25 -21.85
C HIS A 311 -24.08 -6.30 -21.96
N GLY A 312 -23.85 -4.98 -21.85
CA GLY A 312 -24.88 -3.93 -21.98
C GLY A 312 -25.19 -3.47 -23.41
N GLY A 313 -24.68 -4.14 -24.44
CA GLY A 313 -24.97 -3.83 -25.85
C GLY A 313 -23.76 -3.29 -26.64
N GLN A 314 -23.71 -1.97 -26.89
CA GLN A 314 -22.71 -1.36 -27.77
C GLN A 314 -21.39 -1.03 -27.05
N GLY A 315 -20.32 -1.77 -27.36
CA GLY A 315 -18.99 -1.51 -26.80
C GLY A 315 -18.09 -2.74 -26.79
N ILE A 316 -16.89 -2.57 -26.22
CA ILE A 316 -16.07 -3.71 -25.79
C ILE A 316 -15.94 -3.69 -24.28
N GLU A 317 -15.81 -4.87 -23.71
CA GLU A 317 -15.50 -5.09 -22.31
C GLU A 317 -14.15 -5.79 -22.23
N ILE A 318 -13.22 -5.11 -21.56
CA ILE A 318 -11.87 -5.59 -21.29
C ILE A 318 -11.92 -6.22 -19.90
N GLN A 319 -11.75 -7.54 -19.84
CA GLN A 319 -11.79 -8.34 -18.61
C GLN A 319 -10.35 -8.75 -18.26
N PRO A 320 -9.65 -7.96 -17.43
CA PRO A 320 -8.35 -8.37 -16.96
C PRO A 320 -8.48 -9.45 -15.88
N LEU A 321 -7.45 -10.27 -15.73
CA LEU A 321 -7.32 -11.15 -14.57
C LEU A 321 -5.87 -11.10 -14.09
N THR A 322 -5.62 -10.27 -13.09
CA THR A 322 -4.29 -10.19 -12.46
C THR A 322 -4.37 -10.68 -11.03
N LYS A 323 -3.50 -11.63 -10.67
CA LYS A 323 -3.38 -12.13 -9.29
C LYS A 323 -2.18 -11.48 -8.62
N ILE A 324 -2.34 -11.06 -7.37
CA ILE A 324 -1.25 -10.51 -6.55
C ILE A 324 -1.26 -11.10 -5.14
N GLY A 325 -0.07 -11.14 -4.55
CA GLY A 325 0.14 -11.53 -3.16
C GLY A 325 1.43 -10.92 -2.61
N ALA A 326 1.40 -10.43 -1.38
CA ALA A 326 2.58 -9.89 -0.69
C ALA A 326 2.59 -10.37 0.76
N VAL A 327 3.77 -10.75 1.25
CA VAL A 327 3.96 -11.24 2.62
C VAL A 327 5.30 -10.76 3.17
N ALA A 328 5.32 -10.44 4.46
CA ALA A 328 6.53 -10.22 5.22
C ALA A 328 6.66 -11.38 6.22
N TRP A 329 7.64 -12.25 5.99
CA TRP A 329 7.84 -13.46 6.80
C TRP A 329 8.47 -13.14 8.14
N TYR A 330 9.45 -12.23 8.14
CA TYR A 330 10.23 -11.89 9.33
C TYR A 330 10.02 -10.41 9.67
N PRO A 331 9.27 -10.08 10.75
CA PRO A 331 9.03 -8.70 11.14
C PRO A 331 10.33 -7.91 11.40
N LYS A 332 11.36 -8.53 12.00
CA LYS A 332 12.66 -7.88 12.25
C LYS A 332 13.43 -7.51 10.98
N GLY A 333 13.13 -8.13 9.85
CA GLY A 333 13.72 -7.75 8.56
C GLY A 333 13.15 -6.46 7.96
N ASN A 334 12.23 -5.81 8.68
CA ASN A 334 11.66 -4.50 8.38
C ASN A 334 11.81 -3.59 9.60
N VAL A 335 12.29 -2.37 9.39
CA VAL A 335 12.40 -1.35 10.43
C VAL A 335 11.41 -0.22 10.12
N ALA A 336 10.40 -0.07 10.97
CA ALA A 336 9.45 1.04 10.87
C ALA A 336 10.13 2.34 11.30
N LEU A 337 10.05 3.38 10.46
CA LEU A 337 10.57 4.71 10.77
C LEU A 337 9.43 5.60 11.23
N THR A 338 9.51 6.15 12.44
CA THR A 338 8.44 6.94 13.06
C THR A 338 8.94 8.31 13.54
N THR A 339 8.04 9.25 13.81
CA THR A 339 8.39 10.53 14.47
C THR A 339 8.23 10.46 16.00
N VAL A 340 7.67 9.37 16.52
CA VAL A 340 7.36 9.16 17.95
C VAL A 340 7.95 7.85 18.47
N ASP A 341 8.25 7.80 19.77
CA ASP A 341 8.92 6.66 20.42
C ASP A 341 7.99 5.44 20.59
N SER A 342 6.69 5.67 20.74
CA SER A 342 5.68 4.62 20.89
C SER A 342 4.61 4.78 19.82
N TYR A 343 4.70 3.98 18.76
CA TYR A 343 3.68 3.89 17.73
C TYR A 343 3.24 2.43 17.62
N ASP A 344 2.01 2.15 18.04
CA ASP A 344 1.39 0.84 17.88
C ASP A 344 -0.13 0.99 17.69
N PRO A 345 -0.58 1.33 16.49
CA PRO A 345 -1.99 1.58 16.23
C PRO A 345 -2.88 0.35 16.47
N ILE A 346 -2.36 -0.87 16.30
CA ILE A 346 -3.14 -2.11 16.49
C ILE A 346 -3.36 -2.38 17.98
N ALA A 347 -2.32 -2.29 18.80
CA ALA A 347 -2.47 -2.44 20.25
C ALA A 347 -3.38 -1.36 20.85
N GLU A 348 -3.28 -0.13 20.34
CA GLU A 348 -4.15 0.98 20.75
C GLU A 348 -5.62 0.73 20.40
N LEU A 349 -5.91 0.24 19.20
CA LEU A 349 -7.26 -0.17 18.80
C LEU A 349 -7.79 -1.28 19.71
N LYS A 350 -7.00 -2.32 19.97
CA LYS A 350 -7.39 -3.40 20.90
C LYS A 350 -7.68 -2.88 22.31
N THR A 351 -6.99 -1.84 22.75
CA THR A 351 -7.19 -1.23 24.08
C THR A 351 -8.53 -0.48 24.15
N ILE A 352 -8.84 0.36 23.15
CA ILE A 352 -10.10 1.12 23.11
C ILE A 352 -11.30 0.18 22.91
N PHE A 353 -11.13 -0.86 22.09
CA PHE A 353 -12.15 -1.87 21.81
C PHE A 353 -11.97 -3.13 22.67
N SER A 354 -11.51 -2.99 23.91
CA SER A 354 -11.19 -4.12 24.82
C SER A 354 -12.34 -5.12 24.99
N GLY A 355 -13.60 -4.66 24.98
CA GLY A 355 -14.77 -5.52 25.09
C GLY A 355 -14.99 -6.50 23.92
N VAL A 356 -14.36 -6.24 22.76
CA VAL A 356 -14.43 -7.12 21.57
C VAL A 356 -13.05 -7.55 21.07
N ALA A 357 -11.96 -7.21 21.78
CA ALA A 357 -10.60 -7.40 21.30
C ALA A 357 -10.26 -8.85 20.92
N SER A 358 -10.83 -9.84 21.63
CA SER A 358 -10.65 -11.27 21.33
C SER A 358 -11.38 -11.73 20.06
N GLN A 359 -12.30 -10.92 19.53
CA GLN A 359 -13.07 -11.20 18.32
C GLN A 359 -12.47 -10.51 17.09
N LEU A 360 -11.46 -9.65 17.27
CA LEU A 360 -10.84 -8.87 16.20
C LEU A 360 -9.63 -9.61 15.62
N THR A 361 -9.62 -9.77 14.30
CA THR A 361 -8.56 -10.45 13.57
C THR A 361 -7.94 -9.52 12.53
N PHE A 362 -6.78 -8.94 12.83
CA PHE A 362 -6.04 -8.08 11.91
C PHE A 362 -5.21 -8.94 10.94
N LYS A 363 -5.67 -9.09 9.70
CA LYS A 363 -4.95 -9.80 8.61
C LYS A 363 -4.85 -8.93 7.38
N LEU A 364 -3.88 -9.16 6.50
CA LEU A 364 -3.85 -8.55 5.18
C LEU A 364 -4.97 -9.15 4.32
N LYS A 365 -5.77 -8.32 3.65
CA LYS A 365 -6.81 -8.77 2.70
C LYS A 365 -6.95 -7.76 1.56
N GLY A 366 -7.42 -8.24 0.40
CA GLY A 366 -7.80 -7.37 -0.72
C GLY A 366 -8.78 -6.29 -0.28
N GLY A 367 -8.56 -5.05 -0.75
CA GLY A 367 -9.33 -3.89 -0.27
C GLY A 367 -10.84 -4.00 -0.47
N ALA A 368 -11.29 -4.66 -1.55
CA ALA A 368 -12.70 -4.91 -1.84
C ALA A 368 -13.32 -6.04 -1.00
N SER A 369 -12.51 -6.90 -0.39
CA SER A 369 -12.95 -8.01 0.46
C SER A 369 -12.95 -7.64 1.95
N ARG A 370 -12.87 -6.34 2.26
CA ARG A 370 -12.89 -5.79 3.61
C ARG A 370 -14.28 -5.38 4.01
N TYR A 371 -14.61 -5.58 5.29
CA TYR A 371 -15.90 -5.19 5.85
C TYR A 371 -15.92 -3.71 6.26
N TYR A 372 -15.77 -2.81 5.28
CA TYR A 372 -16.04 -1.39 5.49
C TYR A 372 -17.53 -1.18 5.75
N SER A 373 -17.89 -0.20 6.58
CA SER A 373 -19.29 0.07 6.87
C SER A 373 -19.94 0.85 5.72
N ASP A 374 -20.95 0.27 5.07
CA ASP A 374 -21.61 0.83 3.88
C ASP A 374 -22.45 2.08 4.18
N ASN A 375 -22.91 2.23 5.42
CA ASN A 375 -23.82 3.33 5.83
C ASN A 375 -23.53 3.84 7.24
N LEU A 376 -22.25 4.06 7.57
CA LEU A 376 -21.91 4.72 8.82
C LEU A 376 -22.41 6.17 8.78
N ALA A 377 -23.51 6.45 9.47
CA ALA A 377 -24.16 7.75 9.41
C ALA A 377 -24.56 8.24 10.80
N PHE A 378 -24.42 9.55 10.97
CA PHE A 378 -25.00 10.26 12.09
C PHE A 378 -26.41 10.72 11.77
N SER A 379 -27.34 10.52 12.70
CA SER A 379 -28.70 11.06 12.66
C SER A 379 -29.02 11.79 13.97
N ALA A 380 -30.04 12.64 13.94
CA ALA A 380 -30.53 13.39 15.12
C ALA A 380 -29.44 14.16 15.90
N ILE A 381 -28.46 14.74 15.19
CA ILE A 381 -27.34 15.45 15.82
C ILE A 381 -27.80 16.80 16.35
N SER A 382 -27.55 17.03 17.63
CA SER A 382 -27.82 18.28 18.33
C SER A 382 -26.77 18.49 19.43
N THR A 383 -26.83 19.63 20.11
CA THR A 383 -26.02 19.92 21.30
C THR A 383 -26.36 19.05 22.52
N SER A 384 -27.40 18.22 22.45
CA SER A 384 -27.86 17.39 23.59
C SER A 384 -27.91 15.89 23.29
N ALA A 385 -27.94 15.51 22.02
CA ALA A 385 -28.04 14.13 21.59
C ALA A 385 -27.53 13.93 20.17
N PHE A 386 -27.12 12.69 19.86
CA PHE A 386 -26.88 12.22 18.51
C PHE A 386 -27.06 10.71 18.44
N THR A 387 -27.32 10.19 17.25
CA THR A 387 -27.41 8.76 16.98
C THR A 387 -26.40 8.38 15.91
N VAL A 388 -25.72 7.25 16.10
CA VAL A 388 -24.82 6.65 15.10
C VAL A 388 -25.36 5.30 14.70
N GLY A 389 -25.54 5.07 13.40
CA GLY A 389 -25.93 3.78 12.84
C GLY A 389 -24.97 3.36 11.73
N GLY A 390 -24.86 2.06 11.51
CA GLY A 390 -24.00 1.48 10.49
C GLY A 390 -24.16 -0.04 10.43
N TYR A 391 -23.68 -0.63 9.34
CA TYR A 391 -23.61 -2.06 9.11
C TYR A 391 -22.47 -2.35 8.15
N ALA A 392 -21.84 -3.52 8.29
CA ALA A 392 -20.84 -4.04 7.37
C ALA A 392 -21.26 -5.45 6.96
N LYS A 393 -22.10 -5.53 5.92
CA LYS A 393 -22.72 -6.79 5.52
C LYS A 393 -21.86 -7.55 4.52
N ASP A 394 -21.79 -8.86 4.67
CA ASP A 394 -21.30 -9.74 3.60
C ASP A 394 -22.36 -9.94 2.50
N ASP A 395 -21.98 -10.66 1.43
CA ASP A 395 -22.89 -11.01 0.34
C ASP A 395 -24.07 -11.89 0.79
N GLY A 396 -23.94 -12.55 1.95
CA GLY A 396 -25.01 -13.31 2.61
C GLY A 396 -25.94 -12.46 3.48
N GLY A 397 -25.66 -11.16 3.64
CA GLY A 397 -26.41 -10.22 4.47
C GLY A 397 -26.09 -10.28 5.97
N THR A 398 -25.06 -11.04 6.38
CA THR A 398 -24.56 -11.13 7.76
C THR A 398 -23.77 -9.88 8.12
N ASP A 399 -24.05 -9.28 9.27
CA ASP A 399 -23.32 -8.09 9.74
C ASP A 399 -22.05 -8.49 10.52
N HIS A 400 -20.92 -7.94 10.08
CA HIS A 400 -19.58 -8.17 10.64
C HIS A 400 -19.12 -7.07 11.59
N LEU A 401 -19.91 -6.02 11.76
CA LEU A 401 -19.61 -4.92 12.68
C LEU A 401 -19.66 -5.40 14.14
N LYS A 402 -18.62 -5.09 14.93
CA LYS A 402 -18.50 -5.58 16.33
C LYS A 402 -18.66 -4.48 17.36
N ALA A 403 -18.05 -3.33 17.14
CA ALA A 403 -18.10 -2.23 18.09
C ALA A 403 -17.92 -0.87 17.41
N GLY A 404 -18.36 0.16 18.09
CA GLY A 404 -18.10 1.56 17.78
C GLY A 404 -17.54 2.29 18.98
N TYR A 405 -16.80 3.35 18.70
CA TYR A 405 -16.31 4.30 19.69
C TYR A 405 -16.47 5.69 19.11
N TYR A 406 -16.91 6.66 19.91
CA TYR A 406 -17.00 8.05 19.44
C TYR A 406 -16.11 8.95 20.27
N CYS A 407 -15.72 10.08 19.68
CA CYS A 407 -15.08 11.19 20.38
C CYS A 407 -15.52 12.52 19.77
N VAL A 408 -15.26 13.62 20.50
CA VAL A 408 -15.62 14.97 20.08
C VAL A 408 -14.34 15.79 19.87
N ALA A 409 -14.24 16.46 18.73
CA ALA A 409 -13.06 17.18 18.31
C ALA A 409 -13.37 18.57 17.75
N ASP A 410 -12.36 19.42 17.72
CA ASP A 410 -12.46 20.79 17.18
C ASP A 410 -12.44 20.83 15.65
N ALA A 411 -11.96 19.75 15.03
CA ALA A 411 -11.81 19.57 13.60
C ALA A 411 -12.24 18.15 13.21
N PRO A 412 -12.63 17.92 11.94
CA PRO A 412 -12.95 16.57 11.48
C PRO A 412 -11.69 15.69 11.53
N LEU A 413 -11.82 14.54 12.20
CA LEU A 413 -10.75 13.54 12.24
C LEU A 413 -10.88 12.62 11.02
N THR A 414 -9.78 12.47 10.28
CA THR A 414 -9.72 11.70 9.02
C THR A 414 -8.85 10.46 9.11
N THR A 415 -8.09 10.30 10.21
CA THR A 415 -7.23 9.14 10.48
C THR A 415 -7.57 8.51 11.82
N VAL A 416 -7.40 7.19 11.90
CA VAL A 416 -7.46 6.39 13.12
C VAL A 416 -6.40 6.88 14.09
N ALA A 417 -5.17 7.15 13.65
CA ALA A 417 -4.12 7.69 14.52
C ALA A 417 -4.51 9.00 15.25
N ALA A 418 -5.21 9.91 14.57
CA ALA A 418 -5.72 11.15 15.16
C ALA A 418 -6.92 10.89 16.09
N PHE A 419 -7.80 9.97 15.71
CA PHE A 419 -8.91 9.49 16.55
C PHE A 419 -8.42 8.90 17.87
N LEU A 420 -7.47 7.96 17.82
CA LEU A 420 -6.86 7.33 18.99
C LEU A 420 -6.21 8.37 19.92
N ALA A 421 -5.48 9.32 19.35
CA ALA A 421 -4.86 10.41 20.11
C ALA A 421 -5.91 11.27 20.84
N LYS A 422 -7.05 11.56 20.20
CA LYS A 422 -8.11 12.36 20.79
C LYS A 422 -8.89 11.60 21.87
N VAL A 423 -9.14 10.30 21.69
CA VAL A 423 -9.79 9.45 22.71
C VAL A 423 -8.94 9.36 23.98
N LYS A 424 -7.61 9.30 23.86
CA LYS A 424 -6.69 9.25 25.01
C LYS A 424 -6.52 10.59 25.73
N ALA A 425 -6.98 11.70 25.15
CA ALA A 425 -6.91 12.99 25.82
C ALA A 425 -7.98 13.06 26.93
N ASN A 426 -7.56 13.45 28.14
CA ASN A 426 -8.38 13.43 29.36
C ASN A 426 -9.66 14.29 29.30
N ASP A 427 -9.76 15.23 28.36
CA ASP A 427 -10.85 16.21 28.27
C ASP A 427 -11.86 15.91 27.15
N THR A 428 -11.82 14.71 26.57
CA THR A 428 -12.67 14.38 25.42
C THR A 428 -13.88 13.56 25.84
N ALA A 429 -15.10 14.08 25.59
CA ALA A 429 -16.32 13.29 25.66
C ALA A 429 -16.23 12.11 24.67
N ASN A 430 -16.15 10.89 25.21
CA ASN A 430 -15.91 9.69 24.44
C ASN A 430 -16.59 8.49 25.11
N ALA A 431 -17.09 7.54 24.31
CA ALA A 431 -17.62 6.29 24.84
C ALA A 431 -17.65 5.18 23.76
N ALA A 432 -17.58 3.94 24.24
CA ALA A 432 -17.82 2.74 23.44
C ALA A 432 -19.33 2.52 23.22
N PHE A 433 -19.66 1.84 22.13
CA PHE A 433 -21.02 1.39 21.83
C PHE A 433 -21.03 0.12 21.00
N THR A 434 -22.11 -0.64 21.10
CA THR A 434 -22.36 -1.82 20.26
C THR A 434 -23.23 -1.40 19.09
N ILE A 435 -22.89 -1.83 17.88
CA ILE A 435 -23.69 -1.54 16.69
C ILE A 435 -24.35 -2.83 16.23
N GLY A 436 -25.68 -2.85 16.25
CA GLY A 436 -26.50 -3.83 15.53
C GLY A 436 -27.57 -3.18 14.66
N SER A 437 -27.70 -1.85 14.71
CA SER A 437 -28.56 -1.04 13.81
C SER A 437 -28.38 0.47 14.08
N SER A 438 -28.40 0.89 15.35
CA SER A 438 -28.08 2.27 15.79
C SER A 438 -27.82 2.36 17.29
N ALA A 439 -27.02 3.35 17.71
CA ALA A 439 -26.76 3.70 19.11
C ALA A 439 -27.04 5.19 19.32
N SER A 440 -27.87 5.51 20.31
CA SER A 440 -28.23 6.88 20.68
C SER A 440 -27.49 7.32 21.93
N PHE A 441 -26.99 8.55 21.92
CA PHE A 441 -26.25 9.14 23.02
C PHE A 441 -26.94 10.43 23.46
N SER A 442 -27.05 10.61 24.77
CA SER A 442 -27.47 11.86 25.39
C SER A 442 -26.28 12.44 26.14
N ALA A 443 -25.69 13.49 25.59
CA ALA A 443 -24.53 14.18 26.16
C ALA A 443 -24.59 15.65 25.77
N THR A 444 -24.25 16.53 26.72
CA THR A 444 -24.10 17.96 26.42
C THR A 444 -22.87 18.15 25.56
N GLN A 445 -23.07 18.61 24.34
CA GLN A 445 -22.04 18.86 23.36
C GLN A 445 -21.99 20.34 22.99
N THR A 446 -20.80 20.82 22.65
CA THR A 446 -20.59 22.20 22.22
C THR A 446 -20.89 22.34 20.73
N ALA A 447 -21.78 23.27 20.38
CA ALA A 447 -22.06 23.63 18.98
C ALA A 447 -20.78 24.00 18.21
N GLY A 448 -20.71 23.65 16.93
CA GLY A 448 -19.56 23.92 16.08
C GLY A 448 -18.37 22.97 16.26
N LYS A 449 -18.41 22.03 17.21
CA LYS A 449 -17.47 20.90 17.29
C LYS A 449 -17.88 19.78 16.33
N TYR A 450 -17.02 18.80 16.15
CA TYR A 450 -17.24 17.60 15.35
C TYR A 450 -17.37 16.38 16.25
N VAL A 451 -18.41 15.57 16.06
CA VAL A 451 -18.45 14.21 16.60
C VAL A 451 -17.86 13.27 15.55
N THR A 452 -16.89 12.47 15.96
CA THR A 452 -16.29 11.44 15.12
C THR A 452 -16.62 10.07 15.70
N ALA A 453 -17.15 9.18 14.87
CA ALA A 453 -17.36 7.78 15.20
C ALA A 453 -16.35 6.92 14.43
N CYS A 454 -15.66 6.05 15.16
CA CYS A 454 -14.86 4.97 14.62
C CYS A 454 -15.56 3.65 14.92
N VAL A 455 -15.76 2.82 13.90
CA VAL A 455 -16.38 1.51 14.04
C VAL A 455 -15.46 0.44 13.50
N ILE A 456 -15.48 -0.73 14.13
CA ILE A 456 -14.58 -1.83 13.83
C ILE A 456 -15.36 -3.12 13.52
N ALA A 457 -15.00 -3.76 12.42
CA ALA A 457 -15.49 -5.08 12.02
C ALA A 457 -14.61 -6.21 12.58
N ASP A 458 -15.08 -7.45 12.52
CA ASP A 458 -14.33 -8.63 13.00
C ASP A 458 -12.97 -8.85 12.34
N ASP A 459 -12.81 -8.47 11.08
CA ASP A 459 -11.54 -8.56 10.35
C ASP A 459 -10.58 -7.37 10.61
N GLY A 460 -10.89 -6.57 11.63
CA GLY A 460 -10.11 -5.41 12.05
C GLY A 460 -10.32 -4.17 11.19
N THR A 461 -11.22 -4.22 10.20
CA THR A 461 -11.51 -3.07 9.34
C THR A 461 -12.13 -1.93 10.14
N CYS A 462 -11.55 -0.75 10.03
CA CYS A 462 -11.95 0.46 10.71
C CYS A 462 -12.59 1.44 9.73
N THR A 463 -13.81 1.90 10.04
CA THR A 463 -14.48 2.99 9.31
C THR A 463 -14.58 4.20 10.22
N LEU A 464 -14.23 5.38 9.70
CA LEU A 464 -14.28 6.65 10.42
C LEU A 464 -15.22 7.62 9.72
N VAL A 465 -16.15 8.22 10.46
CA VAL A 465 -17.03 9.30 9.97
C VAL A 465 -17.04 10.43 10.98
N SER A 466 -16.94 11.66 10.49
CA SER A 466 -16.98 12.88 11.29
C SER A 466 -18.13 13.77 10.85
N LYS A 467 -18.87 14.35 11.80
CA LYS A 467 -19.99 15.26 11.51
C LYS A 467 -20.04 16.42 12.47
N VAL A 468 -20.31 17.62 11.94
CA VAL A 468 -20.41 18.85 12.73
C VAL A 468 -21.69 18.84 13.57
N ILE A 469 -21.57 19.34 14.79
CA ILE A 469 -22.69 19.54 15.71
C ILE A 469 -23.35 20.87 15.34
N PRO A 470 -24.63 20.85 14.90
CA PRO A 470 -25.31 22.07 14.49
C PRO A 470 -25.48 23.02 15.69
N SER A 471 -25.50 24.31 15.36
CA SER A 471 -25.75 25.41 16.30
C SER A 471 -27.15 25.37 16.90
#